data_AF-A0A809R667-F1
#
_entry.id   AF-A0A809R667-F1
#
_cell.length_a   1.000
_cell.length_b   1.000
_cell.length_c   1.000
_cell.angle_alpha   90.00
_cell.angle_beta   90.00
_cell.angle_gamma   90.00
#
_symmetry.space_group_name_H-M   'P 1'
#
loop_
_entity.id
_entity.type
_entity.pdbx_description
1 polymer ?
#
loop_
_entity_poly.entity_id
_entity_poly.type
_entity_poly.pdbx_seq_one_letter_code
_entity_poly.pdbx_strand_id
1 'polypeptide(L)'
;MNPEQMEKREAEMDAKIKAILNEGQYKRYLELRLQLEGVMAIGRKPVADKLGLSDEQLQKVHEALRPGRQGFQGGPPRQGPPTGGPPGGPPDMNKMHEEQEKRVMEILTPEQRTRWQQLLGKKFEFQRMGPGGPGGRGGPGGPGGPPPIPPGDGA
;
A
#
# COMPACT_ATOMS: atom_id res chain seq x y z
N MET A 1 -12.53 10.27 3.78
CA MET A 1 -12.65 9.65 5.11
C MET A 1 -11.62 10.33 6.01
N ASN A 2 -12.03 10.85 7.18
CA ASN A 2 -11.11 11.52 8.11
C ASN A 2 -10.19 10.47 8.79
N PRO A 3 -8.91 10.75 9.12
CA PRO A 3 -8.02 9.89 9.90
C PRO A 3 -8.67 9.11 11.06
N GLU A 4 -9.47 9.76 11.90
CA GLU A 4 -10.16 9.09 13.02
C GLU A 4 -11.13 7.99 12.56
N GLN A 5 -11.83 8.22 11.45
CA GLN A 5 -12.74 7.22 10.88
C GLN A 5 -11.96 6.02 10.31
N MET A 6 -10.75 6.26 9.78
CA MET A 6 -9.87 5.20 9.26
C MET A 6 -9.35 4.34 10.41
N GLU A 7 -8.88 4.96 11.48
CA GLU A 7 -8.41 4.27 12.69
C GLU A 7 -9.53 3.44 13.32
N LYS A 8 -10.74 4.02 13.45
CA LYS A 8 -11.90 3.29 13.98
C LYS A 8 -12.24 2.07 13.12
N ARG A 9 -12.26 2.21 11.79
CA ARG A 9 -12.51 1.08 10.88
C ARG A 9 -11.43 0.01 10.99
N GLU A 10 -10.16 0.41 11.11
CA GLU A 10 -9.04 -0.50 11.27
C GLU A 10 -9.17 -1.30 12.57
N ALA A 11 -9.46 -0.63 13.69
CA ALA A 11 -9.70 -1.28 14.97
C ALA A 11 -10.89 -2.25 14.94
N GLU A 12 -11.99 -1.86 14.30
CA GLU A 12 -13.16 -2.73 14.11
C GLU A 12 -12.82 -3.97 13.25
N MET A 13 -12.02 -3.80 12.19
CA MET A 13 -11.57 -4.93 11.37
C MET A 13 -10.64 -5.86 12.14
N ASP A 14 -9.66 -5.30 12.85
CA ASP A 14 -8.70 -6.07 13.64
C ASP A 14 -9.42 -6.88 14.73
N ALA A 15 -10.45 -6.31 15.37
CA ALA A 15 -11.28 -7.03 16.35
C ALA A 15 -12.00 -8.23 15.72
N LYS A 16 -12.58 -8.08 14.52
CA LYS A 16 -13.25 -9.17 13.80
C LYS A 16 -12.25 -10.24 13.36
N ILE A 17 -11.08 -9.85 12.87
CA ILE A 17 -10.03 -10.79 12.48
C ILE A 17 -9.54 -11.58 13.69
N LYS A 18 -9.31 -10.92 14.83
CA LYS A 18 -8.89 -11.56 16.08
C LYS A 18 -9.94 -12.51 16.65
N ALA A 19 -11.23 -12.30 16.37
CA ALA A 19 -12.29 -13.23 16.77
C ALA A 19 -12.29 -14.54 15.95
N ILE A 20 -11.65 -14.56 14.78
CA ILE A 20 -11.59 -15.72 13.88
C ILE A 20 -10.24 -16.45 14.00
N LEU A 21 -9.16 -15.69 14.14
CA LEU A 21 -7.80 -16.23 14.20
C LEU A 21 -7.40 -16.58 15.64
N ASN A 22 -6.67 -17.67 15.81
CA ASN A 22 -5.99 -17.93 17.08
C ASN A 22 -4.82 -16.95 17.30
N GLU A 23 -4.25 -16.93 18.51
CA GLU A 23 -3.19 -15.97 18.87
C GLU A 23 -1.97 -16.03 17.94
N GLY A 24 -1.52 -17.24 17.58
CA GLY A 24 -0.40 -17.43 16.68
C GLY A 24 -0.70 -16.96 15.25
N GLN A 25 -1.88 -17.25 14.73
CA GLN A 25 -2.34 -16.80 13.42
C GLN A 25 -2.51 -15.28 13.39
N TYR A 26 -3.07 -14.68 14.43
CA TYR A 26 -3.25 -13.24 14.52
C TYR A 26 -1.91 -12.52 14.59
N LYS A 27 -0.96 -13.02 15.40
CA LYS A 27 0.41 -12.50 15.43
C LYS A 27 1.04 -12.56 14.05
N ARG A 28 0.96 -13.72 13.37
CA ARG A 28 1.53 -13.88 12.03
C ARG A 28 0.84 -12.97 11.00
N TYR A 29 -0.46 -12.79 11.09
CA TYR A 29 -1.21 -11.86 10.25
C TYR A 29 -0.67 -10.43 10.39
N LEU A 30 -0.44 -9.95 11.62
CA LEU A 30 0.13 -8.63 11.85
C LEU A 30 1.55 -8.49 11.28
N GLU A 31 2.42 -9.48 11.50
CA GLU A 31 3.78 -9.51 10.90
C GLU A 31 3.73 -9.39 9.38
N LEU A 32 2.87 -10.19 8.72
CA LEU A 32 2.71 -10.17 7.27
C LEU A 32 2.13 -8.83 6.78
N ARG A 33 1.15 -8.28 7.49
CA ARG A 33 0.57 -6.98 7.15
C ARG A 33 1.63 -5.88 7.21
N LEU A 34 2.47 -5.86 8.23
CA LEU A 34 3.58 -4.92 8.36
C LEU A 34 4.63 -5.10 7.25
N GLN A 35 4.95 -6.35 6.87
CA GLN A 35 5.86 -6.62 5.75
C GLN A 35 5.30 -6.17 4.40
N LEU A 36 3.99 -6.32 4.19
CA LEU A 36 3.34 -5.90 2.95
C LEU A 36 3.24 -4.37 2.83
N GLU A 37 2.94 -3.70 3.94
CA GLU A 37 2.77 -2.24 3.98
C GLU A 37 4.12 -1.49 4.06
N GLY A 38 5.16 -2.14 4.59
CA GLY A 38 6.48 -1.54 4.75
C GLY A 38 6.47 -0.32 5.66
N VAL A 39 7.29 0.68 5.33
CA VAL A 39 7.43 1.90 6.14
C VAL A 39 6.17 2.76 6.23
N MET A 40 5.19 2.55 5.35
CA MET A 40 3.90 3.25 5.45
C MET A 40 3.16 2.90 6.74
N ALA A 41 3.35 1.68 7.25
CA ALA A 41 2.74 1.24 8.50
C ALA A 41 3.28 2.02 9.72
N ILE A 42 4.53 2.51 9.67
CA ILE A 42 5.18 3.27 10.74
C ILE A 42 4.44 4.59 11.02
N GLY A 43 3.81 5.17 9.99
CA GLY A 43 2.99 6.37 10.14
C GLY A 43 1.66 6.12 10.86
N ARG A 44 1.25 4.87 11.10
CA ARG A 44 -0.01 4.57 11.82
C ARG A 44 0.22 4.61 13.32
N LYS A 45 -0.71 5.22 14.04
CA LYS A 45 -0.61 5.41 15.48
C LYS A 45 -0.29 4.12 16.26
N PRO A 46 -0.96 2.97 16.02
CA PRO A 46 -0.66 1.75 16.78
C PRO A 46 0.76 1.19 16.56
N VAL A 47 1.36 1.45 15.41
CA VAL A 47 2.73 1.02 15.08
C VAL A 47 3.73 2.03 15.64
N ALA A 48 3.44 3.32 15.49
CA ALA A 48 4.24 4.41 16.08
C ALA A 48 4.35 4.26 17.60
N ASP A 49 3.25 3.95 18.27
CA ASP A 49 3.21 3.69 19.72
C ASP A 49 4.09 2.49 20.09
N LYS A 50 4.04 1.38 19.32
CA LYS A 50 4.88 0.20 19.55
C LYS A 50 6.37 0.47 19.33
N LEU A 51 6.71 1.38 18.42
CA LEU A 51 8.08 1.82 18.19
C LEU A 51 8.54 2.84 19.23
N GLY A 52 7.60 3.52 19.89
CA GLY A 52 7.87 4.60 20.83
C GLY A 52 8.34 5.86 20.11
N LEU A 53 7.69 6.21 18.99
CA LEU A 53 7.94 7.49 18.30
C LEU A 53 7.39 8.64 19.15
N SER A 54 8.14 9.74 19.22
CA SER A 54 7.59 11.01 19.69
C SER A 54 6.63 11.59 18.64
N ASP A 55 5.77 12.52 19.07
CA ASP A 55 4.86 13.24 18.16
C ASP A 55 5.62 13.95 17.04
N GLU A 56 6.78 14.54 17.35
CA GLU A 56 7.66 15.17 16.37
C GLU A 56 8.23 14.18 15.35
N GLN A 57 8.67 13.00 15.80
CA GLN A 57 9.14 11.96 14.88
C GLN A 57 7.99 11.44 14.01
N LEU A 58 6.80 11.23 14.59
CA LEU A 58 5.61 10.79 13.86
C LEU A 58 5.22 11.80 12.77
N GLN A 59 5.26 13.09 13.07
CA GLN A 59 5.01 14.14 12.09
C GLN A 59 6.04 14.10 10.95
N LYS A 60 7.33 13.98 11.26
CA LYS A 60 8.39 13.84 10.24
C LYS A 60 8.20 12.59 9.39
N VAL A 61 7.75 11.48 9.99
CA VAL A 61 7.40 10.26 9.24
C VAL A 61 6.27 10.54 8.28
N HIS A 62 5.17 11.18 8.71
CA HIS A 62 4.07 11.55 7.81
C HIS A 62 4.52 12.43 6.66
N GLU A 63 5.42 13.38 6.91
CA GLU A 63 6.01 14.23 5.88
C GLU A 63 6.89 13.42 4.91
N ALA A 64 7.72 12.50 5.41
CA ALA A 64 8.57 11.63 4.61
C ALA A 64 7.76 10.68 3.71
N LEU A 65 6.58 10.24 4.17
CA LEU A 65 5.67 9.37 3.44
C LEU A 65 4.84 10.11 2.37
N ARG A 66 4.79 11.45 2.41
CA ARG A 66 4.10 12.21 1.35
C ARG A 66 4.84 12.03 0.02
N PRO A 67 4.13 11.83 -1.10
CA PRO A 67 4.76 11.81 -2.41
C PRO A 67 5.50 13.13 -2.63
N GLY A 68 6.80 13.07 -2.92
CA GLY A 68 7.61 14.27 -3.11
C GLY A 68 7.08 15.10 -4.27
N ARG A 69 7.03 16.43 -4.12
CA ARG A 69 6.71 17.36 -5.23
C ARG A 69 7.68 17.26 -6.42
N GLN A 70 8.81 16.57 -6.24
CA GLN A 70 9.92 16.50 -7.17
C GLN A 70 9.68 15.58 -8.39
N GLY A 71 8.46 15.07 -8.58
CA GLY A 71 8.03 14.36 -9.79
C GLY A 71 6.95 15.08 -10.60
N PHE A 72 6.49 16.27 -10.18
CA PHE A 72 5.38 17.00 -10.83
C PHE A 72 5.73 18.45 -11.18
N GLN A 73 6.96 18.68 -11.62
CA GLN A 73 7.41 20.02 -12.02
C GLN A 73 8.19 19.88 -13.34
N GLY A 74 7.50 20.00 -14.46
CA GLY A 74 8.11 19.79 -15.77
C GLY A 74 7.19 19.99 -16.97
N GLY A 75 6.33 21.00 -16.95
CA GLY A 75 5.62 21.41 -18.16
C GLY A 75 5.01 22.80 -17.99
N PRO A 76 5.14 23.70 -18.98
CA PRO A 76 4.43 24.98 -18.95
C PRO A 76 2.91 24.74 -18.88
N PRO A 77 2.14 25.65 -18.27
CA PRO A 77 0.70 25.50 -18.13
C PRO A 77 0.07 25.42 -19.54
N ARG A 78 -0.40 24.22 -19.91
CA ARG A 78 -1.24 24.05 -21.11
C ARG A 78 -2.58 24.72 -20.84
N GLN A 79 -2.77 25.88 -21.46
CA GLN A 79 -4.09 26.49 -21.60
C GLN A 79 -4.90 25.64 -22.57
N GLY A 80 -5.77 24.78 -22.05
CA GLY A 80 -6.68 23.97 -22.84
C GLY A 80 -7.69 23.22 -21.95
N PRO A 81 -8.86 22.81 -22.47
CA PRO A 81 -9.88 22.10 -21.70
C PRO A 81 -9.33 20.80 -21.10
N PRO A 82 -9.76 20.40 -19.89
CA PRO A 82 -9.15 19.30 -19.13
C PRO A 82 -9.40 17.95 -19.81
N THR A 83 -8.52 17.58 -20.73
CA THR A 83 -8.54 16.31 -21.43
C THR A 83 -7.31 15.52 -20.99
N GLY A 84 -7.51 14.55 -20.12
CA GLY A 84 -6.65 13.37 -19.95
C GLY A 84 -5.21 13.63 -19.46
N GLY A 85 -5.04 13.59 -18.15
CA GLY A 85 -3.82 13.09 -17.48
C GLY A 85 -2.52 13.92 -17.64
N PRO A 86 -1.62 13.89 -16.66
CA PRO A 86 -0.28 14.44 -16.81
C PRO A 86 0.49 13.74 -17.95
N PRO A 87 1.29 14.48 -18.76
CA PRO A 87 2.21 13.86 -19.71
C PRO A 87 3.38 13.22 -18.95
N GLY A 88 3.33 11.90 -18.85
CA GLY A 88 4.32 11.08 -18.15
C GLY A 88 3.66 9.76 -17.80
N GLY A 89 4.32 8.63 -18.06
CA GLY A 89 3.81 7.34 -17.63
C GLY A 89 3.52 7.30 -16.12
N PRO A 90 2.78 6.29 -15.63
CA PRO A 90 2.53 6.14 -14.21
C PRO A 90 3.85 6.24 -13.43
N PRO A 91 3.88 6.99 -12.31
CA PRO A 91 5.08 7.08 -11.50
C PRO A 91 5.60 5.68 -11.14
N ASP A 92 6.93 5.51 -11.13
CA ASP A 92 7.56 4.27 -10.70
C ASP A 92 7.31 4.06 -9.21
N MET A 93 6.24 3.31 -8.91
CA MET A 93 5.78 3.07 -7.54
C MET A 93 6.84 2.36 -6.70
N ASN A 94 7.73 1.56 -7.31
CA ASN A 94 8.81 0.91 -6.55
C ASN A 94 9.82 1.96 -6.07
N LYS A 95 10.25 2.88 -6.95
CA LYS A 95 11.16 3.97 -6.56
C LYS A 95 10.55 4.88 -5.51
N MET A 96 9.26 5.20 -5.62
CA MET A 96 8.57 5.98 -4.60
C MET A 96 8.62 5.30 -3.23
N HIS A 97 8.37 3.99 -3.18
CA HIS A 97 8.44 3.23 -1.93
C HIS A 97 9.87 3.18 -1.38
N GLU A 98 10.89 2.94 -2.21
CA GLU A 98 12.31 2.92 -1.80
C GLU A 98 12.76 4.27 -1.24
N GLU A 99 12.37 5.38 -1.88
CA GLU A 99 12.68 6.71 -1.39
C GLU A 99 11.99 7.02 -0.05
N GLN A 100 10.72 6.64 0.09
CA GLN A 100 9.99 6.77 1.36
C GLN A 100 10.66 5.94 2.45
N GLU A 101 11.06 4.70 2.13
CA GLU A 101 11.74 3.81 3.07
C GLU A 101 13.03 4.44 3.57
N LYS A 102 13.88 4.95 2.67
CA LYS A 102 15.13 5.61 3.05
C LYS A 102 14.88 6.79 4.00
N ARG A 103 13.96 7.70 3.64
CA ARG A 103 13.66 8.90 4.45
C ARG A 103 13.09 8.55 5.82
N VAL A 104 12.19 7.56 5.90
CA VAL A 104 11.61 7.11 7.17
C VAL A 104 12.68 6.47 8.05
N MET A 105 13.53 5.60 7.49
CA MET A 105 14.59 4.96 8.26
C MET A 105 15.55 6.00 8.85
N GLU A 106 15.90 7.06 8.12
CA GLU A 106 16.74 8.16 8.59
C GLU A 106 16.17 8.90 9.82
N ILE A 107 14.83 8.94 9.99
CA ILE A 107 14.16 9.56 11.15
C ILE A 107 14.22 8.68 12.40
N LEU A 108 14.27 7.35 12.22
CA LEU A 108 14.28 6.40 13.33
C LEU A 108 15.66 6.29 14.00
N THR A 109 15.66 6.16 15.33
CA THR A 109 16.89 5.80 16.07
C THR A 109 17.29 4.34 15.78
N PRO A 110 18.55 3.94 16.06
CA PRO A 110 18.98 2.55 15.90
C PRO A 110 18.08 1.56 16.66
N GLU A 111 17.68 1.90 17.89
CA GLU A 111 16.81 1.05 18.72
C GLU A 111 15.41 0.92 18.12
N GLN A 112 14.86 2.01 17.57
CA GLN A 112 13.56 2.00 16.89
C GLN A 112 13.61 1.15 15.61
N ARG A 113 14.72 1.22 14.84
CA ARG A 113 14.93 0.35 13.67
C ARG A 113 15.01 -1.12 14.06
N THR A 114 15.69 -1.45 15.16
CA THR A 114 15.75 -2.83 15.67
C THR A 114 14.36 -3.31 16.10
N ARG A 115 13.58 -2.49 16.81
CA ARG A 115 12.18 -2.82 17.16
C ARG A 115 11.31 -3.02 15.94
N TRP A 116 11.48 -2.19 14.91
CA TRP A 116 10.79 -2.36 13.64
C TRP A 116 11.08 -3.73 13.00
N GLN A 117 12.34 -4.14 12.93
CA GLN A 117 12.72 -5.47 12.44
C GLN A 117 12.11 -6.61 13.27
N GLN A 118 12.01 -6.45 14.59
CA GLN A 118 11.36 -7.42 15.46
C GLN A 118 9.84 -7.52 15.21
N LEU A 119 9.18 -6.39 14.93
CA LEU A 119 7.74 -6.36 14.59
C LEU A 119 7.43 -7.02 13.25
N LEU A 120 8.36 -6.94 12.28
CA LEU A 120 8.22 -7.63 11.00
C LEU A 120 8.26 -9.15 11.16
N GLY A 121 8.96 -9.67 12.16
CA GLY A 121 9.08 -11.10 12.41
C GLY A 121 9.80 -11.84 11.28
N LYS A 122 9.40 -13.09 11.00
CA LYS A 122 10.04 -13.90 9.95
C LYS A 122 9.70 -13.38 8.56
N LYS A 123 10.70 -13.09 7.73
CA LYS A 123 10.54 -12.68 6.33
C LYS A 123 9.60 -13.64 5.58
N PHE A 124 8.71 -13.08 4.78
CA PHE A 124 7.80 -13.80 3.90
C PHE A 124 7.95 -13.29 2.47
N GLU A 125 8.15 -14.19 1.53
CA GLU A 125 8.17 -13.85 0.12
C GLU A 125 6.72 -13.88 -0.40
N PHE A 126 6.12 -12.70 -0.56
CA PHE A 126 4.81 -12.58 -1.19
C PHE A 126 4.93 -12.98 -2.65
N GLN A 127 4.10 -13.91 -3.09
CA GLN A 127 3.92 -14.16 -4.52
C GLN A 127 3.34 -12.87 -5.11
N ARG A 128 4.16 -12.10 -5.83
CA ARG A 128 3.65 -11.01 -6.66
C ARG A 128 2.64 -11.64 -7.61
N MET A 129 1.37 -11.26 -7.48
CA MET A 129 0.45 -11.41 -8.60
C MET A 129 1.07 -10.62 -9.75
N GLY A 130 1.68 -11.35 -10.68
CA GLY A 130 2.32 -10.74 -11.83
C GLY A 130 1.31 -9.89 -12.62
N PRO A 131 1.79 -9.01 -13.51
CA PRO A 131 0.93 -8.41 -14.50
C PRO A 131 0.23 -9.54 -15.29
N GLY A 132 -1.06 -9.76 -15.02
CA GLY A 132 -1.84 -10.86 -15.61
C GLY A 132 -2.49 -11.86 -14.65
N GLY A 133 -2.61 -11.57 -13.34
CA GLY A 133 -3.48 -12.37 -12.45
C GLY A 133 -4.93 -12.45 -12.99
N PRO A 134 -5.69 -13.52 -12.68
CA PRO A 134 -7.03 -13.75 -13.23
C PRO A 134 -8.00 -12.64 -12.76
N GLY A 135 -8.13 -11.59 -13.58
CA GLY A 135 -8.83 -10.34 -13.23
C GLY A 135 -8.12 -9.06 -13.71
N GLY A 136 -6.87 -9.15 -14.18
CA GLY A 136 -6.13 -8.04 -14.78
C GLY A 136 -6.60 -7.71 -16.20
N ARG A 137 -7.10 -6.49 -16.36
CA ARG A 137 -7.56 -5.89 -17.61
C ARG A 137 -6.42 -5.78 -18.62
N GLY A 138 -6.53 -6.48 -19.75
CA GLY A 138 -5.83 -6.14 -21.00
C GLY A 138 -4.50 -6.86 -21.26
N GLY A 139 -4.59 -8.06 -21.83
CA GLY A 139 -3.58 -8.57 -22.77
C GLY A 139 -4.24 -8.70 -24.15
N PRO A 140 -3.64 -8.21 -25.25
CA PRO A 140 -4.17 -8.47 -26.57
C PRO A 140 -3.89 -9.95 -26.92
N GLY A 141 -4.93 -10.79 -26.92
CA GLY A 141 -4.84 -12.15 -27.46
C GLY A 141 -5.14 -13.33 -26.51
N GLY A 142 -5.99 -13.19 -25.49
CA GLY A 142 -6.49 -14.36 -24.74
C GLY A 142 -7.50 -15.19 -25.57
N PRO A 143 -7.34 -16.52 -25.69
CA PRO A 143 -8.21 -17.36 -26.53
C PRO A 143 -9.59 -17.58 -25.87
N GLY A 144 -10.65 -17.39 -26.66
CA GLY A 144 -11.93 -18.07 -26.47
C GLY A 144 -12.80 -17.57 -25.32
N GLY A 145 -13.55 -16.48 -25.53
CA GLY A 145 -14.84 -16.34 -24.87
C GLY A 145 -15.76 -17.51 -25.28
N PRO A 146 -16.74 -17.90 -24.44
CA PRO A 146 -17.68 -18.96 -24.79
C PRO A 146 -18.41 -18.62 -26.10
N PRO A 147 -18.74 -19.61 -26.96
CA PRO A 147 -19.36 -19.34 -28.25
C PRO A 147 -20.72 -18.64 -28.07
N PRO A 148 -21.13 -17.80 -29.05
CA PRO A 148 -22.43 -17.12 -28.98
C PRO A 148 -23.57 -18.14 -28.98
N ILE A 149 -24.59 -17.89 -28.15
CA ILE A 149 -25.84 -18.64 -28.14
C ILE A 149 -26.50 -18.45 -29.52
N PRO A 150 -26.87 -19.52 -30.26
CA PRO A 150 -27.53 -19.37 -31.55
C PRO A 150 -28.89 -18.65 -31.39
N PRO A 151 -29.31 -17.86 -32.40
CA PRO A 151 -30.62 -17.21 -32.36
C PRO A 151 -31.71 -18.28 -32.28
N GLY A 152 -32.63 -18.09 -31.35
CA GLY A 152 -33.83 -18.92 -31.25
C GLY A 152 -34.70 -18.69 -32.47
N ASP A 153 -34.82 -19.71 -33.31
CA ASP A 153 -35.86 -19.74 -34.33
C ASP A 153 -37.16 -20.18 -33.66
N GLY A 154 -38.09 -19.24 -33.59
CA GLY A 154 -39.49 -19.55 -33.40
C GLY A 154 -40.06 -20.19 -34.66
N ALA A 155 -40.69 -21.35 -34.49
CA ALA A 155 -41.83 -21.86 -35.23
C ALA A 155 -42.46 -23.00 -34.43
#